data_AF-A0A358U9H0-F1
#
_entry.id   AF-A0A358U9H0-F1
#
_cell.length_a   1.000
_cell.length_b   1.000
_cell.length_c   1.000
_cell.angle_alpha   90.00
_cell.angle_beta   90.00
_cell.angle_gamma   90.00
#
_symmetry.space_group_name_H-M   'P 1'
#
loop_
_entity.id
_entity.type
_entity.pdbx_description
1 polymer ?
#
loop_
_entity_poly.entity_id
_entity_poly.type
_entity_poly.pdbx_seq_one_letter_code
_entity_poly.pdbx_strand_id
1 'polypeptide(L)'
;MKLRKNIILLVALVFGLVLLAGCGGTKVSGDTPAKDTPTKETMKPVTLKFADFIPPGHPINVNMTGVWAKRVEEVTNGLVKVDIYPAGTLLKSGDIYEGVASGVADVGHDVSGYNIGRLPVFNAMYVGGLQFKGAKASSYVARDLLKELKPKELEDTHLLYTYGIAPGVLMTIKPVKTLEDLKGMQIRASGANVDTLKALGAVPVGLTIAETYDSMSKGVVDGALLPAETLRAFKLGEVTKYVTSGVDMLYNTV
;
A
#
# COMPACT_ATOMS: atom_id res chain seq x y z
N MET A 1 42.14 -29.37 -12.96
CA MET A 1 41.98 -30.65 -12.21
C MET A 1 43.02 -30.83 -11.10
N LYS A 2 43.25 -29.82 -10.25
CA LYS A 2 44.19 -29.89 -9.10
C LYS A 2 43.63 -29.30 -7.78
N LEU A 3 42.42 -28.71 -7.80
CA LEU A 3 41.83 -28.05 -6.62
C LEU A 3 40.92 -28.96 -5.77
N ARG A 4 40.56 -30.17 -6.27
CA ARG A 4 39.69 -31.12 -5.56
C ARG A 4 40.42 -32.11 -4.64
N LYS A 5 41.76 -32.19 -4.70
CA LYS A 5 42.56 -33.10 -3.85
C LYS A 5 42.92 -32.51 -2.48
N ASN A 6 42.94 -31.18 -2.34
CA ASN A 6 43.36 -30.52 -1.09
C ASN A 6 42.23 -30.34 -0.07
N ILE A 7 40.97 -30.53 -0.46
CA ILE A 7 39.81 -30.43 0.44
C ILE A 7 39.58 -31.77 1.19
N ILE A 8 39.95 -32.90 0.57
CA ILE A 8 39.81 -34.23 1.19
C ILE A 8 40.87 -34.46 2.29
N LEU A 9 42.05 -33.84 2.19
CA LEU A 9 43.09 -33.92 3.23
C LEU A 9 42.80 -33.05 4.47
N LEU A 10 41.97 -32.00 4.35
CA LEU A 10 41.64 -31.11 5.47
C LEU A 10 40.48 -31.61 6.33
N VAL A 11 39.60 -32.45 5.77
CA VAL A 11 38.47 -33.07 6.49
C VAL A 11 38.90 -34.30 7.31
N ALA A 12 40.01 -34.95 6.93
CA ALA A 12 40.55 -36.10 7.66
C ALA A 12 41.38 -35.73 8.90
N LEU A 13 41.84 -34.48 9.03
CA LEU A 13 42.75 -34.05 10.11
C LEU A 13 42.03 -33.51 11.36
N VAL A 14 40.72 -33.24 11.28
CA VAL A 14 39.92 -32.73 12.41
C VAL A 14 39.15 -33.85 13.13
N PHE A 15 39.03 -35.04 12.51
CA PHE A 15 38.32 -36.18 13.08
C PHE A 15 39.19 -37.16 13.90
N GLY A 16 40.48 -36.87 14.07
CA GLY A 16 41.46 -37.80 14.65
C GLY A 16 41.97 -37.47 16.06
N LEU A 17 41.43 -36.48 16.76
CA LEU A 17 42.08 -35.95 17.97
C LEU A 17 41.22 -35.86 19.24
N VAL A 18 40.26 -36.76 19.42
CA VAL A 18 39.61 -36.93 20.73
C VAL A 18 39.35 -38.41 21.04
N LEU A 19 40.40 -39.18 21.26
CA LEU A 19 40.31 -40.44 22.01
C LEU A 19 41.59 -40.65 22.84
N LEU A 20 41.38 -40.83 24.15
CA LEU A 20 42.23 -41.48 25.17
C LEU A 20 43.21 -40.62 26.00
N ALA A 21 42.69 -40.07 27.10
CA ALA A 21 43.21 -40.14 28.49
C ALA A 21 42.17 -39.44 29.38
N GLY A 22 41.71 -39.91 30.54
CA GLY A 22 42.01 -41.01 31.43
C GLY A 22 41.04 -40.89 32.62
N CYS A 23 40.88 -41.97 33.38
CA CYS A 23 39.91 -42.15 34.44
C CYS A 23 39.94 -41.06 35.54
N GLY A 24 38.76 -40.59 35.95
CA GLY A 24 38.51 -39.88 37.19
C GLY A 24 37.04 -40.05 37.56
N GLY A 25 36.75 -40.81 38.62
CA GLY A 25 35.40 -41.26 38.94
C GLY A 25 34.48 -40.16 39.48
N THR A 26 33.27 -40.10 38.93
CA THR A 26 32.09 -39.50 39.58
C THR A 26 30.83 -40.17 39.04
N LYS A 27 29.89 -40.44 39.96
CA LYS A 27 28.67 -41.26 39.77
C LYS A 27 27.82 -40.81 38.57
N VAL A 28 27.48 -41.77 37.70
CA VAL A 28 26.45 -41.63 36.67
C VAL A 28 25.07 -41.72 37.33
N SER A 29 24.38 -40.59 37.45
CA SER A 29 22.92 -40.56 37.61
C SER A 29 22.32 -40.59 36.21
N GLY A 30 21.35 -41.49 35.98
CA GLY A 30 20.76 -41.69 34.66
C GLY A 30 19.94 -40.49 34.21
N ASP A 31 20.40 -39.81 33.16
CA ASP A 31 19.60 -38.82 32.45
C ASP A 31 18.89 -39.47 31.26
N THR A 32 17.56 -39.48 31.36
CA THR A 32 16.66 -39.73 30.24
C THR A 32 16.82 -38.57 29.23
N PRO A 33 16.78 -38.80 27.90
CA PRO A 33 16.85 -37.70 26.95
C PRO A 33 15.67 -36.75 27.19
N ALA A 34 15.98 -35.50 27.56
CA ALA A 34 14.98 -34.46 27.69
C ALA A 34 14.26 -34.32 26.35
N LYS A 35 12.93 -34.52 26.36
CA LYS A 35 12.08 -34.14 25.23
C LYS A 35 12.29 -32.66 24.98
N ASP A 36 12.78 -32.31 23.79
CA ASP A 36 12.73 -30.97 23.24
C ASP A 36 11.28 -30.49 23.28
N THR A 37 10.95 -29.77 24.35
CA THR A 37 9.68 -29.07 24.47
C THR A 37 9.79 -27.87 23.57
N PRO A 38 8.87 -27.63 22.61
CA PRO A 38 8.91 -26.43 21.79
C PRO A 38 8.85 -25.23 22.73
N THR A 39 9.95 -24.49 22.83
CA THR A 39 9.94 -23.18 23.46
C THR A 39 8.93 -22.36 22.69
N LYS A 40 7.79 -22.03 23.33
CA LYS A 40 6.89 -20.98 22.86
C LYS A 40 7.75 -19.73 22.73
N GLU A 41 8.12 -19.35 21.51
CA GLU A 41 8.71 -18.04 21.28
C GLU A 41 7.67 -17.00 21.70
N THR A 42 7.89 -16.39 22.85
CA THR A 42 7.10 -15.25 23.31
C THR A 42 7.53 -14.03 22.51
N MET A 43 6.68 -13.60 21.58
CA MET A 43 6.86 -12.35 20.84
C MET A 43 7.10 -11.18 21.80
N LYS A 44 8.12 -10.37 21.54
CA LYS A 44 8.34 -9.11 22.27
C LYS A 44 7.32 -8.05 21.80
N PRO A 45 6.82 -7.18 22.70
CA PRO A 45 5.95 -6.07 22.29
C PRO A 45 6.62 -5.20 21.22
N VAL A 46 5.85 -4.78 20.22
CA VAL A 46 6.30 -3.94 19.10
C VAL A 46 5.28 -2.84 18.83
N THR A 47 5.78 -1.66 18.43
CA THR A 47 4.95 -0.56 17.92
C THR A 47 5.28 -0.36 16.45
N LEU A 48 4.29 -0.47 15.58
CA LEU A 48 4.40 -0.27 14.14
C LEU A 48 4.12 1.20 13.80
N LYS A 49 5.01 1.84 13.06
CA LYS A 49 4.79 3.18 12.48
C LYS A 49 3.93 3.05 11.22
N PHE A 50 2.73 3.59 11.26
CA PHE A 50 1.81 3.59 10.14
C PHE A 50 1.77 4.97 9.45
N ALA A 51 2.36 5.08 8.26
CA ALA A 51 2.24 6.27 7.41
C ALA A 51 0.87 6.32 6.68
N ASP A 52 0.07 7.35 6.97
CA ASP A 52 -1.24 7.58 6.34
C ASP A 52 -1.33 9.02 5.80
N PHE A 53 -1.67 9.18 4.53
CA PHE A 53 -1.84 10.50 3.92
C PHE A 53 -3.24 11.09 4.16
N ILE A 54 -4.20 10.27 4.61
CA ILE A 54 -5.57 10.70 4.80
C ILE A 54 -5.69 11.66 6.00
N PRO A 55 -6.46 12.75 5.90
CA PRO A 55 -6.73 13.64 7.03
C PRO A 55 -7.48 12.94 8.18
N PRO A 56 -7.22 13.28 9.46
CA PRO A 56 -7.82 12.61 10.62
C PRO A 56 -9.37 12.57 10.63
N GLY A 57 -10.04 13.57 10.05
CA GLY A 57 -11.51 13.63 10.00
C GLY A 57 -12.15 12.83 8.86
N HIS A 58 -11.36 12.20 7.99
CA HIS A 58 -11.86 11.46 6.85
C HIS A 58 -12.47 10.11 7.29
N PRO A 59 -13.59 9.64 6.69
CA PRO A 59 -14.22 8.36 7.05
C PRO A 59 -13.27 7.15 7.02
N ILE A 60 -12.38 7.06 6.03
CA ILE A 60 -11.30 6.04 5.97
C ILE A 60 -10.42 6.06 7.25
N ASN A 61 -9.99 7.23 7.71
CA ASN A 61 -9.13 7.30 8.89
C ASN A 61 -9.89 6.87 10.15
N VAL A 62 -11.11 7.42 10.34
CA VAL A 62 -11.93 7.17 11.53
C VAL A 62 -12.46 5.73 11.58
N ASN A 63 -13.04 5.24 10.48
CA ASN A 63 -13.83 4.01 10.46
C ASN A 63 -13.06 2.79 9.94
N MET A 64 -11.84 2.98 9.42
CA MET A 64 -11.06 1.89 8.84
C MET A 64 -9.65 1.82 9.41
N THR A 65 -8.78 2.81 9.22
CA THR A 65 -7.38 2.72 9.70
C THR A 65 -7.31 2.73 11.23
N GLY A 66 -8.06 3.62 11.89
CA GLY A 66 -8.16 3.64 13.35
C GLY A 66 -8.78 2.38 13.95
N VAL A 67 -9.83 1.84 13.30
CA VAL A 67 -10.47 0.59 13.72
C VAL A 67 -9.52 -0.60 13.54
N TRP A 68 -8.80 -0.67 12.43
CA TRP A 68 -7.80 -1.70 12.17
C TRP A 68 -6.68 -1.67 13.21
N ALA A 69 -6.11 -0.50 13.48
CA ALA A 69 -5.06 -0.31 14.49
C ALA A 69 -5.51 -0.80 15.88
N LYS A 70 -6.70 -0.40 16.31
CA LYS A 70 -7.28 -0.87 17.57
C LYS A 70 -7.49 -2.38 17.58
N ARG A 71 -7.99 -2.94 16.46
CA ARG A 71 -8.25 -4.38 16.36
C ARG A 71 -6.96 -5.19 16.41
N VAL A 72 -5.87 -4.70 15.83
CA VAL A 72 -4.53 -5.31 15.92
C VAL A 72 -4.08 -5.38 17.38
N GLU A 73 -4.22 -4.29 18.13
CA GLU A 73 -3.87 -4.28 19.56
C GLU A 73 -4.72 -5.28 20.36
N GLU A 74 -6.04 -5.33 20.12
CA GLU A 74 -6.94 -6.27 20.79
C GLU A 74 -6.59 -7.73 20.52
N VAL A 75 -6.43 -8.13 19.25
CA VAL A 75 -6.19 -9.55 18.88
C VAL A 75 -4.80 -10.03 19.28
N THR A 76 -3.87 -9.10 19.50
CA THR A 76 -2.51 -9.41 19.96
C THR A 76 -2.35 -9.25 21.47
N ASN A 77 -3.44 -8.99 22.22
CA ASN A 77 -3.42 -8.72 23.66
C ASN A 77 -2.41 -7.61 24.04
N GLY A 78 -2.30 -6.57 23.21
CA GLY A 78 -1.40 -5.45 23.42
C GLY A 78 0.07 -5.68 23.00
N LEU A 79 0.41 -6.85 22.44
CA LEU A 79 1.76 -7.13 21.96
C LEU A 79 2.12 -6.34 20.70
N VAL A 80 1.13 -5.96 19.88
CA VAL A 80 1.33 -5.11 18.72
C VAL A 80 0.53 -3.84 18.89
N LYS A 81 1.23 -2.70 18.89
CA LYS A 81 0.62 -1.37 18.83
C LYS A 81 0.85 -0.76 17.46
N VAL A 82 -0.01 0.17 17.08
CA VAL A 82 0.08 0.87 15.80
C VAL A 82 0.01 2.37 16.07
N ASP A 83 1.10 3.07 15.79
CA ASP A 83 1.18 4.52 15.86
C ASP A 83 0.88 5.08 14.46
N ILE A 84 -0.30 5.68 14.30
CA ILE A 84 -0.76 6.26 13.03
C ILE A 84 -0.22 7.68 12.89
N TYR A 85 0.45 7.95 11.76
CA TYR A 85 0.95 9.26 11.35
C TYR A 85 0.09 9.78 10.19
N PRO A 86 -1.04 10.47 10.46
CA PRO A 86 -2.00 10.89 9.46
C PRO A 86 -1.52 12.13 8.69
N ALA A 87 -2.28 12.51 7.67
CA ALA A 87 -2.07 13.72 6.86
C ALA A 87 -0.64 13.86 6.28
N GLY A 88 0.05 12.75 6.07
CA GLY A 88 1.40 12.72 5.52
C GLY A 88 2.44 13.43 6.40
N THR A 89 2.29 13.29 7.71
CA THR A 89 3.24 13.80 8.72
C THR A 89 4.53 12.97 8.77
N LEU A 90 4.47 11.67 8.45
CA LEU A 90 5.63 10.79 8.34
C LEU A 90 6.16 10.68 6.90
N LEU A 91 5.28 10.36 5.93
CA LEU A 91 5.61 10.25 4.51
C LEU A 91 4.52 10.94 3.69
N LYS A 92 4.89 11.60 2.57
CA LYS A 92 3.90 12.17 1.64
C LYS A 92 3.23 11.06 0.84
N SER A 93 2.02 11.31 0.34
CA SER A 93 1.19 10.31 -0.36
C SER A 93 1.89 9.61 -1.53
N GLY A 94 2.79 10.30 -2.25
CA GLY A 94 3.56 9.70 -3.35
C GLY A 94 4.76 8.85 -2.90
N ASP A 95 5.19 8.98 -1.64
CA ASP A 95 6.40 8.35 -1.10
C ASP A 95 6.09 7.15 -0.21
N ILE A 96 4.81 6.87 0.08
CA ILE A 96 4.43 5.87 1.09
C ILE A 96 4.91 4.48 0.69
N TYR A 97 4.68 4.04 -0.54
CA TYR A 97 5.12 2.71 -0.98
C TYR A 97 6.63 2.51 -0.78
N GLU A 98 7.44 3.42 -1.34
CA GLU A 98 8.89 3.34 -1.26
C GLU A 98 9.39 3.47 0.19
N GLY A 99 8.75 4.31 0.99
CA GLY A 99 9.06 4.46 2.41
C GLY A 99 8.75 3.19 3.23
N VAL A 100 7.77 2.39 2.84
CA VAL A 100 7.54 1.06 3.45
C VAL A 100 8.57 0.04 2.95
N ALA A 101 8.78 -0.03 1.63
CA ALA A 101 9.74 -0.98 1.04
C ALA A 101 11.17 -0.78 1.57
N SER A 102 11.55 0.46 1.89
CA SER A 102 12.85 0.83 2.47
C SER A 102 12.89 0.83 4.00
N GLY A 103 11.77 0.58 4.69
CA GLY A 103 11.69 0.46 6.15
C GLY A 103 11.63 1.78 6.93
N VAL A 104 11.34 2.91 6.27
CA VAL A 104 11.08 4.20 6.93
C VAL A 104 9.79 4.13 7.76
N ALA A 105 8.75 3.52 7.22
CA ALA A 105 7.50 3.17 7.91
C ALA A 105 7.30 1.65 7.90
N ASP A 106 6.65 1.11 8.92
CA ASP A 106 6.38 -0.33 9.02
C ASP A 106 5.09 -0.71 8.26
N VAL A 107 4.13 0.22 8.21
CA VAL A 107 2.85 0.09 7.51
C VAL A 107 2.58 1.36 6.73
N GLY A 108 2.02 1.23 5.53
CA GLY A 108 1.70 2.37 4.66
C GLY A 108 0.32 2.24 4.05
N HIS A 109 -0.37 3.38 3.95
CA HIS A 109 -1.60 3.51 3.20
C HIS A 109 -1.28 4.18 1.86
N ASP A 110 -1.13 3.36 0.82
CA ASP A 110 -0.77 3.82 -0.52
C ASP A 110 -1.99 3.88 -1.45
N VAL A 111 -1.92 4.74 -2.47
CA VAL A 111 -2.83 4.66 -3.63
C VAL A 111 -2.00 4.17 -4.80
N SER A 112 -2.32 2.98 -5.31
CA SER A 112 -1.50 2.34 -6.35
C SER A 112 -1.33 3.19 -7.62
N GLY A 113 -2.27 4.09 -7.90
CA GLY A 113 -2.19 5.08 -8.98
C GLY A 113 -1.05 6.09 -8.88
N TYR A 114 -0.38 6.23 -7.74
CA TYR A 114 0.85 7.03 -7.60
C TYR A 114 2.10 6.26 -8.01
N ASN A 115 1.98 4.94 -8.13
CA ASN A 115 3.07 4.00 -8.39
C ASN A 115 2.87 3.26 -9.72
N ILE A 116 2.42 3.95 -10.77
CA ILE A 116 1.93 3.32 -12.03
C ILE A 116 2.93 2.35 -12.69
N GLY A 117 4.23 2.69 -12.70
CA GLY A 117 5.26 1.82 -13.26
C GLY A 117 5.63 0.64 -12.37
N ARG A 118 5.32 0.71 -11.08
CA ARG A 118 5.65 -0.32 -10.08
C ARG A 118 4.51 -1.30 -9.87
N LEU A 119 3.26 -0.82 -9.88
CA LEU A 119 2.05 -1.61 -9.58
C LEU A 119 1.14 -1.77 -10.81
N PRO A 120 1.61 -2.35 -11.93
CA PRO A 120 0.82 -2.45 -13.15
C PRO A 120 -0.45 -3.29 -12.98
N VAL A 121 -0.45 -4.34 -12.14
CA VAL A 121 -1.66 -5.16 -11.93
C VAL A 121 -2.73 -4.37 -11.17
N PHE A 122 -2.36 -3.61 -10.14
CA PHE A 122 -3.32 -2.70 -9.51
C PHE A 122 -3.84 -1.64 -10.49
N ASN A 123 -2.94 -1.02 -11.24
CA ASN A 123 -3.31 0.06 -12.16
C ASN A 123 -4.16 -0.41 -13.34
N ALA A 124 -4.12 -1.69 -13.72
CA ALA A 124 -5.03 -2.25 -14.72
C ALA A 124 -6.50 -2.13 -14.31
N MET A 125 -6.81 -2.11 -13.01
CA MET A 125 -8.17 -1.92 -12.50
C MET A 125 -8.66 -0.47 -12.62
N TYR A 126 -7.76 0.48 -12.95
CA TYR A 126 -8.07 1.91 -13.02
C TYR A 126 -8.48 2.32 -14.44
N VAL A 127 -8.39 1.39 -15.41
CA VAL A 127 -8.65 1.66 -16.83
C VAL A 127 -10.10 2.10 -17.02
N GLY A 128 -10.28 3.14 -17.84
CA GLY A 128 -11.60 3.67 -18.18
C GLY A 128 -12.45 2.69 -18.99
N GLY A 129 -13.77 2.83 -18.88
CA GLY A 129 -14.74 1.92 -19.49
C GLY A 129 -15.07 0.69 -18.63
N LEU A 130 -14.26 0.39 -17.62
CA LEU A 130 -14.67 -0.48 -16.52
C LEU A 130 -15.55 0.31 -15.56
N GLN A 131 -16.66 -0.28 -15.11
CA GLN A 131 -17.53 0.34 -14.11
C GLN A 131 -17.73 -0.61 -12.92
N PHE A 132 -17.22 -0.21 -11.77
CA PHE A 132 -17.53 -0.90 -10.52
C PHE A 132 -18.83 -0.36 -9.93
N LYS A 133 -19.69 -1.27 -9.46
CA LYS A 133 -20.93 -0.93 -8.74
C LYS A 133 -20.63 -0.54 -7.28
N GLY A 134 -19.83 0.51 -7.11
CA GLY A 134 -19.40 1.05 -5.82
C GLY A 134 -18.20 0.33 -5.19
N ALA A 135 -17.71 0.92 -4.10
CA ALA A 135 -16.50 0.51 -3.37
C ALA A 135 -16.47 -0.99 -3.00
N LYS A 136 -17.61 -1.56 -2.59
CA LYS A 136 -17.68 -2.99 -2.21
C LYS A 136 -17.38 -3.91 -3.39
N ALA A 137 -17.89 -3.58 -4.57
CA ALA A 137 -17.67 -4.39 -5.76
C ALA A 137 -16.21 -4.31 -6.21
N SER A 138 -15.63 -3.10 -6.27
CA SER A 138 -14.22 -2.91 -6.63
C SER A 138 -13.26 -3.56 -5.62
N SER A 139 -13.55 -3.50 -4.31
CA SER A 139 -12.77 -4.23 -3.30
C SER A 139 -12.74 -5.75 -3.51
N TYR A 140 -13.88 -6.36 -3.85
CA TYR A 140 -13.91 -7.81 -4.10
C TYR A 140 -13.20 -8.18 -5.39
N VAL A 141 -13.38 -7.39 -6.46
CA VAL A 141 -12.64 -7.60 -7.70
C VAL A 141 -11.14 -7.51 -7.46
N ALA A 142 -10.66 -6.48 -6.74
CA ALA A 142 -9.25 -6.34 -6.41
C ALA A 142 -8.72 -7.53 -5.61
N ARG A 143 -9.43 -7.94 -4.56
CA ARG A 143 -9.07 -9.13 -3.76
C ARG A 143 -8.95 -10.38 -4.63
N ASP A 144 -9.95 -10.65 -5.46
CA ASP A 144 -10.02 -11.88 -6.26
C ASP A 144 -8.96 -11.89 -7.36
N LEU A 145 -8.74 -10.75 -8.02
CA LEU A 145 -7.69 -10.57 -9.03
C LEU A 145 -6.30 -10.79 -8.45
N LEU A 146 -6.00 -10.21 -7.28
CA LEU A 146 -4.69 -10.37 -6.63
C LEU A 146 -4.46 -11.80 -6.16
N LYS A 147 -5.50 -12.48 -5.71
CA LYS A 147 -5.42 -13.89 -5.32
C LYS A 147 -5.14 -14.81 -6.51
N GLU A 148 -5.72 -14.50 -7.67
CA GLU A 148 -5.53 -15.25 -8.90
C GLU A 148 -4.15 -14.99 -9.51
N LEU A 149 -3.77 -13.73 -9.67
CA LEU A 149 -2.55 -13.33 -10.37
C LEU A 149 -1.30 -13.42 -9.51
N LYS A 150 -1.41 -13.26 -8.19
CA LYS A 150 -0.28 -13.24 -7.23
C LYS A 150 0.88 -12.41 -7.76
N PRO A 151 0.67 -11.10 -7.98
CA PRO A 151 1.58 -10.32 -8.78
C PRO A 151 2.92 -10.14 -8.05
N LYS A 152 4.01 -10.29 -8.80
CA LYS A 152 5.37 -10.15 -8.28
C LYS A 152 5.71 -8.73 -7.82
N GLU A 153 4.89 -7.76 -8.22
CA GLU A 153 5.03 -6.34 -7.85
C GLU A 153 4.87 -6.06 -6.35
N LEU A 154 4.53 -7.08 -5.55
CA LEU A 154 4.40 -7.00 -4.10
C LEU A 154 5.47 -7.83 -3.37
N GLU A 155 6.51 -8.34 -4.04
CA GLU A 155 7.50 -9.23 -3.39
C GLU A 155 8.38 -8.53 -2.34
N ASP A 156 8.51 -7.20 -2.42
CA ASP A 156 9.30 -6.36 -1.52
C ASP A 156 8.48 -5.73 -0.37
N THR A 157 7.18 -5.99 -0.36
CA THR A 157 6.23 -5.50 0.66
C THR A 157 5.27 -6.62 1.07
N HIS A 158 4.45 -6.39 2.09
CA HIS A 158 3.39 -7.33 2.46
C HIS A 158 2.03 -6.65 2.38
N LEU A 159 1.22 -7.04 1.41
CA LEU A 159 -0.14 -6.51 1.27
C LEU A 159 -1.04 -7.02 2.40
N LEU A 160 -1.47 -6.10 3.28
CA LEU A 160 -2.40 -6.40 4.36
C LEU A 160 -3.85 -6.51 3.86
N TYR A 161 -4.30 -5.49 3.11
CA TYR A 161 -5.60 -5.45 2.44
C TYR A 161 -5.61 -4.36 1.36
N THR A 162 -6.57 -4.47 0.42
CA THR A 162 -6.91 -3.47 -0.61
C THR A 162 -8.39 -3.14 -0.48
N TYR A 163 -8.79 -1.96 -0.93
CA TYR A 163 -10.18 -1.56 -0.94
C TYR A 163 -10.45 -0.52 -2.02
N GLY A 164 -11.57 -0.70 -2.72
CA GLY A 164 -12.06 0.30 -3.65
C GLY A 164 -12.65 1.51 -2.97
N ILE A 165 -12.71 2.61 -3.72
CA ILE A 165 -13.39 3.85 -3.31
C ILE A 165 -14.67 4.08 -4.14
N ALA A 166 -15.42 5.11 -3.78
CA ALA A 166 -16.63 5.48 -4.51
C ALA A 166 -16.30 5.88 -5.97
N PRO A 167 -17.25 5.73 -6.92
CA PRO A 167 -17.08 6.23 -8.28
C PRO A 167 -16.72 7.72 -8.31
N GLY A 168 -15.94 8.12 -9.31
CA GLY A 168 -15.48 9.49 -9.45
C GLY A 168 -16.51 10.42 -10.08
N VAL A 169 -16.37 11.69 -9.77
CA VAL A 169 -17.02 12.81 -10.47
C VAL A 169 -15.96 13.69 -11.09
N LEU A 170 -16.34 14.44 -12.11
CA LEU A 170 -15.47 15.46 -12.70
C LEU A 170 -15.70 16.79 -11.98
N MET A 171 -14.69 17.27 -11.27
CA MET A 171 -14.69 18.53 -10.52
C MET A 171 -13.95 19.59 -11.33
N THR A 172 -14.57 20.73 -11.64
CA THR A 172 -13.96 21.73 -12.53
C THR A 172 -14.26 23.18 -12.11
N ILE A 173 -13.41 24.10 -12.57
CA ILE A 173 -13.61 25.55 -12.40
C ILE A 173 -14.52 26.16 -13.48
N LYS A 174 -14.74 25.45 -14.59
CA LYS A 174 -15.65 25.80 -15.69
C LYS A 174 -16.66 24.67 -15.91
N PRO A 175 -17.89 24.95 -16.36
CA PRO A 175 -18.88 23.90 -16.58
C PRO A 175 -18.46 22.98 -17.72
N VAL A 176 -18.61 21.66 -17.54
CA VAL A 176 -18.38 20.63 -18.57
C VAL A 176 -19.69 19.89 -18.79
N LYS A 177 -20.35 20.12 -19.92
CA LYS A 177 -21.63 19.50 -20.28
C LYS A 177 -21.52 18.55 -21.47
N THR A 178 -20.49 18.71 -22.28
CA THR A 178 -20.19 17.94 -23.48
C THR A 178 -18.74 17.46 -23.46
N LEU A 179 -18.39 16.50 -24.32
CA LEU A 179 -16.99 16.07 -24.48
C LEU A 179 -16.12 17.20 -25.06
N GLU A 180 -16.71 18.07 -25.89
CA GLU A 180 -16.04 19.25 -26.44
C GLU A 180 -15.57 20.20 -25.35
N ASP A 181 -16.37 20.39 -24.29
CA ASP A 181 -16.00 21.27 -23.16
C ASP A 181 -14.77 20.74 -22.40
N LEU A 182 -14.54 19.42 -22.42
CA LEU A 182 -13.42 18.76 -21.74
C LEU A 182 -12.11 18.88 -22.54
N LYS A 183 -12.19 19.08 -23.86
CA LYS A 183 -11.00 19.07 -24.74
C LYS A 183 -10.03 20.17 -24.34
N GLY A 184 -8.76 19.80 -24.15
CA GLY A 184 -7.69 20.73 -23.78
C GLY A 184 -7.69 21.16 -22.31
N MET A 185 -8.69 20.79 -21.50
CA MET A 185 -8.70 21.11 -20.07
C MET A 185 -7.59 20.35 -19.34
N GLN A 186 -6.88 21.04 -18.45
CA GLN A 186 -5.89 20.41 -17.59
C GLN A 186 -6.59 19.73 -16.41
N ILE A 187 -6.70 18.41 -16.42
CA ILE A 187 -7.47 17.67 -15.40
C ILE A 187 -6.53 16.80 -14.57
N ARG A 188 -6.53 17.00 -13.26
CA ARG A 188 -5.80 16.13 -12.34
C ARG A 188 -6.35 14.71 -12.36
N ALA A 189 -5.46 13.73 -12.48
CA ALA A 189 -5.76 12.31 -12.33
C ALA A 189 -4.53 11.53 -11.81
N SER A 190 -4.70 10.24 -11.57
CA SER A 190 -3.63 9.32 -11.14
C SER A 190 -3.86 7.92 -11.72
N GLY A 191 -2.79 7.14 -11.85
CA GLY A 191 -2.83 5.80 -12.43
C GLY A 191 -3.36 5.78 -13.86
N ALA A 192 -3.99 4.68 -14.25
CA ALA A 192 -4.53 4.51 -15.61
C ALA A 192 -5.69 5.48 -15.95
N ASN A 193 -6.25 6.22 -14.97
CA ASN A 193 -7.23 7.28 -15.23
C ASN A 193 -6.64 8.42 -16.09
N VAL A 194 -5.31 8.60 -16.07
CA VAL A 194 -4.59 9.55 -16.93
C VAL A 194 -4.84 9.23 -18.40
N ASP A 195 -4.65 7.98 -18.81
CA ASP A 195 -4.84 7.55 -20.20
C ASP A 195 -6.30 7.65 -20.63
N THR A 196 -7.24 7.35 -19.73
CA THR A 196 -8.68 7.55 -19.94
C THR A 196 -9.02 8.99 -20.30
N LEU A 197 -8.52 9.97 -19.52
CA LEU A 197 -8.77 11.39 -19.78
C LEU A 197 -8.12 11.85 -21.09
N LYS A 198 -6.91 11.38 -21.38
CA LYS A 198 -6.22 11.68 -22.64
C LYS A 198 -7.01 11.17 -23.84
N ALA A 199 -7.58 9.98 -23.77
CA ALA A 199 -8.42 9.40 -24.82
C ALA A 199 -9.69 10.23 -25.08
N LEU A 200 -10.17 10.96 -24.08
CA LEU A 200 -11.32 11.87 -24.18
C LEU A 200 -10.95 13.30 -24.60
N GLY A 201 -9.67 13.56 -24.87
CA GLY A 201 -9.17 14.85 -25.36
C GLY A 201 -8.81 15.87 -24.27
N ALA A 202 -8.89 15.50 -22.99
CA ALA A 202 -8.35 16.32 -21.90
C ALA A 202 -6.81 16.28 -21.91
N VAL A 203 -6.20 17.20 -21.17
CA VAL A 203 -4.76 17.20 -20.86
C VAL A 203 -4.60 16.71 -19.41
N PRO A 204 -4.43 15.42 -19.15
CA PRO A 204 -4.33 14.92 -17.79
C PRO A 204 -3.01 15.37 -17.13
N VAL A 205 -3.09 15.71 -15.84
CA VAL A 205 -1.93 16.04 -15.01
C VAL A 205 -1.85 15.04 -13.86
N GLY A 206 -0.76 14.26 -13.82
CA GLY A 206 -0.52 13.25 -12.79
C GLY A 206 -0.14 13.89 -11.46
N LEU A 207 -1.04 13.90 -10.49
CA LEU A 207 -0.80 14.48 -9.16
C LEU A 207 -1.43 13.63 -8.06
N THR A 208 -0.90 13.72 -6.85
CA THR A 208 -1.54 13.16 -5.67
C THR A 208 -2.76 13.96 -5.25
N ILE A 209 -3.64 13.35 -4.45
CA ILE A 209 -4.80 14.04 -3.88
C ILE A 209 -4.36 15.23 -3.00
N ALA A 210 -3.25 15.08 -2.28
CA ALA A 210 -2.71 16.11 -1.40
C ALA A 210 -2.26 17.38 -2.15
N GLU A 211 -1.79 17.23 -3.39
CA GLU A 211 -1.35 18.35 -4.24
C GLU A 211 -2.51 19.00 -5.00
N THR A 212 -3.69 18.35 -5.04
CA THR A 212 -4.79 18.74 -5.93
C THR A 212 -5.36 20.11 -5.56
N TYR A 213 -5.54 20.40 -4.27
CA TYR A 213 -6.07 21.69 -3.81
C TYR A 213 -5.19 22.84 -4.30
N ASP A 214 -3.90 22.76 -4.01
CA ASP A 214 -2.92 23.77 -4.36
C ASP A 214 -2.83 23.96 -5.88
N SER A 215 -2.83 22.87 -6.62
CA SER A 215 -2.79 22.88 -8.08
C SER A 215 -4.03 23.57 -8.69
N MET A 216 -5.23 23.29 -8.17
CA MET A 216 -6.46 23.95 -8.61
C MET A 216 -6.50 25.42 -8.19
N SER A 217 -6.12 25.73 -6.95
CA SER A 217 -6.09 27.10 -6.41
C SER A 217 -5.16 28.02 -7.22
N LYS A 218 -4.00 27.49 -7.63
CA LYS A 218 -2.99 28.21 -8.42
C LYS A 218 -3.30 28.20 -9.93
N GLY A 219 -4.36 27.53 -10.38
CA GLY A 219 -4.73 27.42 -11.79
C GLY A 219 -3.76 26.58 -12.64
N VAL A 220 -2.99 25.69 -12.01
CA VAL A 220 -2.15 24.72 -12.72
C VAL A 220 -3.02 23.65 -13.38
N VAL A 221 -4.12 23.26 -12.72
CA VAL A 221 -5.14 22.38 -13.31
C VAL A 221 -6.51 23.07 -13.25
N ASP A 222 -7.32 22.85 -14.29
CA ASP A 222 -8.69 23.35 -14.41
C ASP A 222 -9.71 22.50 -13.62
N GLY A 223 -9.29 21.32 -13.15
CA GLY A 223 -10.15 20.39 -12.46
C GLY A 223 -9.45 19.13 -11.99
N ALA A 224 -10.24 18.22 -11.41
CA ALA A 224 -9.79 16.93 -10.93
C ALA A 224 -10.86 15.86 -11.17
N LEU A 225 -10.42 14.65 -11.48
CA LEU A 225 -11.26 13.47 -11.54
C LEU A 225 -11.06 12.67 -10.24
N LEU A 226 -12.07 12.71 -9.37
CA LEU A 226 -12.01 12.22 -7.99
C LEU A 226 -13.41 11.89 -7.45
N PRO A 227 -13.54 11.06 -6.40
CA PRO A 227 -14.81 10.84 -5.72
C PRO A 227 -15.34 12.10 -5.01
N ALA A 228 -16.66 12.23 -4.90
CA ALA A 228 -17.30 13.45 -4.40
C ALA A 228 -16.96 13.80 -2.93
N GLU A 229 -16.65 12.83 -2.09
CA GLU A 229 -16.29 13.05 -0.69
C GLU A 229 -15.02 13.88 -0.51
N THR A 230 -14.13 13.92 -1.51
CA THR A 230 -12.90 14.71 -1.45
C THR A 230 -13.17 16.21 -1.46
N LEU A 231 -14.35 16.65 -1.97
CA LEU A 231 -14.79 18.04 -1.90
C LEU A 231 -14.76 18.57 -0.46
N ARG A 232 -15.14 17.73 0.51
CA ARG A 232 -15.09 18.08 1.94
C ARG A 232 -13.76 17.69 2.55
N ALA A 233 -13.33 16.45 2.38
CA ALA A 233 -12.22 15.91 3.15
C ALA A 233 -10.86 16.55 2.81
N PHE A 234 -10.69 16.96 1.54
CA PHE A 234 -9.50 17.67 1.05
C PHE A 234 -9.80 19.13 0.70
N LYS A 235 -10.96 19.65 1.15
CA LYS A 235 -11.42 21.02 0.92
C LYS A 235 -11.51 21.41 -0.57
N LEU A 236 -11.61 20.45 -1.48
CA LEU A 236 -11.67 20.74 -2.92
C LEU A 236 -12.92 21.53 -3.30
N GLY A 237 -13.96 21.54 -2.47
CA GLY A 237 -15.15 22.38 -2.65
C GLY A 237 -14.87 23.88 -2.60
N GLU A 238 -13.76 24.33 -2.00
CA GLU A 238 -13.36 25.74 -1.99
C GLU A 238 -12.79 26.19 -3.35
N VAL A 239 -12.25 25.25 -4.12
CA VAL A 239 -11.58 25.51 -5.42
C VAL A 239 -12.32 24.90 -6.61
N THR A 240 -13.44 24.20 -6.37
CA THR A 240 -14.30 23.60 -7.39
C THR A 240 -15.57 24.43 -7.56
N LYS A 241 -15.92 24.78 -8.80
CA LYS A 241 -17.16 25.54 -9.09
C LYS A 241 -18.27 24.67 -9.66
N TYR A 242 -17.92 23.59 -10.35
CA TYR A 242 -18.85 22.70 -11.03
C TYR A 242 -18.48 21.25 -10.75
N VAL A 243 -19.52 20.42 -10.66
CA VAL A 243 -19.39 18.97 -10.58
C VAL A 243 -20.22 18.37 -11.71
N THR A 244 -19.58 17.60 -12.57
CA THR A 244 -20.25 16.80 -13.60
C THR A 244 -20.29 15.34 -13.11
N SER A 245 -21.51 14.84 -12.88
CA SER A 245 -21.79 13.46 -12.47
C SER A 245 -22.11 12.55 -13.66
N GLY A 246 -22.30 11.24 -13.43
CA GLY A 246 -22.58 10.26 -14.49
C GLY A 246 -21.35 9.89 -15.32
N VAL A 247 -20.16 10.23 -14.82
CA VAL A 247 -18.85 9.91 -15.41
C VAL A 247 -18.19 8.72 -14.71
N ASP A 248 -18.99 7.84 -14.11
CA ASP A 248 -18.53 6.75 -13.24
C ASP A 248 -17.56 5.78 -13.94
N MET A 249 -17.64 5.69 -15.27
CA MET A 249 -16.73 4.86 -16.07
C MET A 249 -15.36 5.49 -16.31
N LEU A 250 -15.18 6.77 -15.96
CA LEU A 250 -13.94 7.49 -16.20
C LEU A 250 -12.93 7.34 -15.07
N TYR A 251 -13.42 7.01 -13.87
CA TYR A 251 -12.62 6.98 -12.66
C TYR A 251 -12.79 5.68 -11.88
N ASN A 252 -11.69 4.93 -11.77
CA ASN A 252 -11.58 3.74 -10.95
C ASN A 252 -10.30 3.79 -10.11
N THR A 253 -10.39 3.34 -8.86
CA THR A 253 -9.29 3.27 -7.89
C THR A 253 -9.56 2.17 -6.85
N VAL A 254 -8.53 1.40 -6.47
CA VAL A 254 -8.56 0.28 -5.49
C VAL A 254 -7.28 0.13 -4.66
#